data_AF-A0A8S4F1S2-F1
#
_entry.id   AF-A0A8S4F1S2-F1
#
_cell.length_a   1.000
_cell.length_b   1.000
_cell.length_c   1.000
_cell.angle_alpha   90.00
_cell.angle_beta   90.00
_cell.angle_gamma   90.00
#
_symmetry.space_group_name_H-M   'P 1'
#
loop_
_entity.id
_entity.type
_entity.pdbx_description
1 polymer ?
#
loop_
_entity_poly.entity_id
_entity_poly.type
_entity_poly.pdbx_seq_one_letter_code
_entity_poly.pdbx_strand_id
1 'polypeptide(L)'
;MFEARWIFVQILLSSAYRPAYQLQLPESNLKDSGPLQIIKDRQTQDNDPLHGPSMVTMSVIKNKLRDTGVFDYKDESLTAVQKKEMSKMFDALEIMLTARNRQPSNVQNMFSNLRLVERVVKKQLKEGQISEALAGKFKWDNLYFAPRRPKPYRWDAETKMRVFNLN
;
A
#
# COMPACT_ATOMS: atom_id res chain seq x y z
N MET A 1 24.16 31.67 -10.07
CA MET A 1 23.38 30.52 -10.56
C MET A 1 23.09 29.59 -9.39
N PHE A 2 22.01 29.82 -8.64
CA PHE A 2 21.40 28.84 -7.73
C PHE A 2 20.00 29.34 -7.42
N GLU A 3 19.01 28.86 -8.17
CA GLU A 3 17.60 29.08 -7.89
C GLU A 3 16.89 27.73 -7.79
N ALA A 4 15.77 27.75 -7.06
CA ALA A 4 14.77 26.68 -6.96
C ALA A 4 15.11 25.47 -6.06
N ARG A 5 15.02 25.68 -4.75
CA ARG A 5 14.53 24.64 -3.83
C ARG A 5 13.54 25.28 -2.89
N TRP A 6 12.24 25.30 -3.21
CA TRP A 6 11.09 25.33 -2.28
C TRP A 6 9.79 25.28 -3.10
N ILE A 7 9.45 24.12 -3.65
CA ILE A 7 8.05 23.81 -4.02
C ILE A 7 7.74 22.43 -3.44
N PHE A 8 7.51 22.41 -2.14
CA PHE A 8 6.71 21.38 -1.49
C PHE A 8 5.37 22.05 -1.12
N VAL A 9 4.28 21.31 -1.27
CA VAL A 9 2.89 21.68 -0.89
C VAL A 9 2.03 22.39 -1.97
N GLN A 10 1.98 21.88 -3.22
CA GLN A 10 0.90 22.29 -4.15
C GLN A 10 0.33 21.18 -5.05
N ILE A 11 0.28 19.92 -4.59
CA ILE A 11 -0.44 18.85 -5.32
C ILE A 11 -1.36 18.08 -4.38
N LEU A 12 -2.14 18.78 -3.53
CA LEU A 12 -3.18 18.11 -2.72
C LEU A 12 -4.48 18.92 -2.52
N LEU A 13 -4.73 20.01 -3.27
CA LEU A 13 -5.91 20.85 -3.03
C LEU A 13 -6.77 21.21 -4.26
N SER A 14 -6.69 20.49 -5.38
CA SER A 14 -7.52 20.82 -6.56
C SER A 14 -8.28 19.66 -7.20
N SER A 15 -8.62 18.61 -6.43
CA SER A 15 -9.60 17.61 -6.89
C SER A 15 -10.68 17.34 -5.83
N ALA A 16 -11.24 18.42 -5.30
CA ALA A 16 -12.40 18.35 -4.42
C ALA A 16 -13.36 19.51 -4.74
N TYR A 17 -13.78 19.62 -6.00
CA TYR A 17 -14.99 20.32 -6.36
C TYR A 17 -15.83 19.40 -7.25
N ARG A 18 -16.72 18.65 -6.60
CA ARG A 18 -17.93 18.12 -7.23
C ARG A 18 -19.10 18.68 -6.44
N PRO A 19 -20.04 19.42 -7.06
CA PRO A 19 -21.21 19.90 -6.35
C PRO A 19 -22.07 18.72 -5.93
N ALA A 20 -22.51 18.72 -4.68
CA ALA A 20 -23.47 17.79 -4.15
C ALA A 20 -24.85 18.10 -4.74
N TYR A 21 -25.37 17.22 -5.59
CA TYR A 21 -26.81 17.19 -5.85
C TYR A 21 -27.46 16.41 -4.71
N GLN A 22 -28.12 17.11 -3.79
CA GLN A 22 -29.07 16.51 -2.85
C GLN A 22 -30.30 16.05 -3.65
N LEU A 23 -30.40 14.76 -3.91
CA LEU A 23 -31.67 14.10 -4.26
C LEU A 23 -32.29 13.62 -2.95
N GLN A 24 -33.32 14.34 -2.52
CA GLN A 24 -34.15 14.03 -1.37
C GLN A 24 -35.11 12.89 -1.77
N LEU A 25 -34.91 11.70 -1.20
CA LEU A 25 -35.83 10.58 -1.35
C LEU A 25 -36.77 10.52 -0.15
N PRO A 26 -38.09 10.32 -0.34
CA PRO A 26 -39.04 10.22 0.75
C PRO A 26 -38.89 8.89 1.48
N GLU A 27 -38.95 8.94 2.80
CA GLU A 27 -39.00 7.77 3.68
C GLU A 27 -40.25 6.95 3.37
N SER A 28 -40.06 5.69 2.97
CA SER A 28 -41.10 4.69 3.09
C SER A 28 -40.50 3.33 3.46
N ASN A 29 -41.09 2.78 4.52
CA ASN A 29 -40.75 1.54 5.19
C ASN A 29 -40.67 0.34 4.26
N LEU A 30 -39.60 -0.46 4.39
CA LEU A 30 -39.69 -1.89 4.08
C LEU A 30 -38.70 -2.68 4.94
N LYS A 31 -39.25 -3.48 5.85
CA LYS A 31 -38.56 -4.61 6.47
C LYS A 31 -38.20 -5.57 5.35
N ASP A 32 -36.91 -5.72 5.07
CA ASP A 32 -36.36 -6.92 4.46
C ASP A 32 -34.88 -7.03 4.81
N SER A 33 -34.61 -8.04 5.65
CA SER A 33 -33.29 -8.52 6.01
C SER A 33 -32.58 -9.09 4.79
N GLY A 34 -31.50 -8.42 4.36
CA GLY A 34 -30.60 -8.80 3.27
C GLY A 34 -29.20 -8.17 3.43
N PRO A 35 -28.16 -8.65 2.72
CA PRO A 35 -26.84 -8.99 3.26
C PRO A 35 -25.88 -7.79 3.34
N LEU A 36 -26.21 -6.76 4.12
CA LEU A 36 -25.30 -5.64 4.39
C LEU A 36 -24.49 -5.80 5.69
N GLN A 37 -24.77 -6.83 6.48
CA GLN A 37 -23.96 -7.14 7.68
C GLN A 37 -22.66 -7.90 7.34
N ILE A 38 -22.65 -8.68 6.26
CA ILE A 38 -21.49 -9.51 5.88
C ILE A 38 -20.24 -8.67 5.52
N ILE A 39 -20.42 -7.43 5.07
CA ILE A 39 -19.29 -6.54 4.74
C ILE A 39 -18.74 -5.85 6.00
N LYS A 40 -19.54 -5.69 7.05
CA LYS A 40 -19.11 -5.06 8.30
C LYS A 40 -18.37 -6.06 9.20
N ASP A 41 -18.73 -7.33 9.14
CA ASP A 41 -18.19 -8.36 10.04
C ASP A 41 -16.84 -8.94 9.61
N ARG A 42 -16.37 -8.67 8.39
CA ARG A 42 -15.07 -9.18 7.89
C ARG A 42 -13.90 -8.20 8.00
N GLN A 43 -14.13 -6.97 8.47
CA GLN A 43 -13.05 -6.10 8.95
C GLN A 43 -12.65 -6.40 10.40
N THR A 44 -13.32 -7.36 11.04
CA THR A 44 -13.17 -7.64 12.48
C THR A 44 -12.29 -8.86 12.77
N GLN A 45 -11.26 -9.13 11.95
CA GLN A 45 -10.30 -10.19 12.25
C GLN A 45 -8.86 -9.69 12.49
N ASP A 46 -8.65 -8.37 12.51
CA ASP A 46 -7.40 -7.72 12.97
C ASP A 46 -7.68 -6.53 13.91
N ASN A 47 -8.86 -6.49 14.54
CA ASN A 47 -9.23 -5.42 15.48
C ASN A 47 -9.51 -6.02 16.86
N ASP A 48 -8.45 -6.36 17.58
CA ASP A 48 -8.51 -6.40 19.04
C ASP A 48 -8.98 -5.01 19.52
N PRO A 49 -10.06 -4.90 20.32
CA PRO A 49 -10.63 -3.61 20.71
C PRO A 49 -9.75 -2.76 21.64
N LEU A 50 -8.50 -3.18 21.87
CA LEU A 50 -7.50 -2.47 22.67
C LEU A 50 -6.33 -1.91 21.85
N HIS A 51 -6.29 -2.10 20.54
CA HIS A 51 -5.25 -1.54 19.67
C HIS A 51 -5.89 -0.77 18.51
N GLY A 52 -5.66 0.55 18.47
CA GLY A 52 -5.93 1.36 17.28
C GLY A 52 -5.16 0.82 16.05
N PRO A 53 -5.35 1.38 14.84
CA PRO A 53 -4.67 0.89 13.64
C PRO A 53 -3.17 0.76 13.93
N SER A 54 -2.68 -0.49 13.97
CA SER A 54 -1.32 -0.78 14.35
C SER A 54 -0.39 -0.05 13.39
N MET A 55 0.28 0.98 13.90
CA MET A 55 1.10 1.87 13.08
C MET A 55 2.14 1.05 12.34
N VAL A 56 2.22 1.21 11.02
CA VAL A 56 3.17 0.43 10.22
C VAL A 56 4.56 0.99 10.47
N THR A 57 5.42 0.19 11.09
CA THR A 57 6.81 0.55 11.40
C THR A 57 7.76 0.07 10.30
N MET A 58 8.95 0.66 10.26
CA MET A 58 10.00 0.28 9.31
C MET A 58 10.43 -1.19 9.47
N SER A 59 10.43 -1.71 10.70
CA SER A 59 10.77 -3.12 10.97
C SER A 59 9.78 -4.08 10.32
N VAL A 60 8.49 -3.77 10.38
CA VAL A 60 7.44 -4.57 9.71
C VAL A 60 7.65 -4.57 8.20
N ILE A 61 7.99 -3.43 7.60
CA ILE A 61 8.25 -3.33 6.16
C ILE A 61 9.51 -4.10 5.75
N LYS A 62 10.61 -3.98 6.52
CA LYS A 62 11.85 -4.72 6.29
C LYS A 62 11.61 -6.23 6.32
N ASN A 63 10.88 -6.71 7.33
CA ASN A 63 10.47 -8.11 7.40
C ASN A 63 9.62 -8.49 6.20
N LYS A 64 8.64 -7.67 5.81
CA LYS A 64 7.78 -7.98 4.68
C LYS A 64 8.51 -8.01 3.34
N LEU A 65 9.49 -7.13 3.11
CA LEU A 65 10.34 -7.16 1.91
C LEU A 65 11.15 -8.45 1.83
N ARG A 66 11.66 -8.93 2.96
CA ARG A 66 12.37 -10.20 3.06
C ARG A 66 11.43 -11.39 2.82
N ASP A 67 10.29 -11.42 3.51
CA ASP A 67 9.33 -12.53 3.44
C ASP A 67 8.68 -12.66 2.05
N THR A 68 8.54 -11.54 1.33
CA THR A 68 8.10 -11.52 -0.08
C THR A 68 9.22 -11.82 -1.07
N GLY A 69 10.47 -11.97 -0.60
CA GLY A 69 11.63 -12.19 -1.46
C GLY A 69 11.94 -11.00 -2.37
N VAL A 70 11.40 -9.81 -2.09
CA VAL A 70 11.67 -8.59 -2.86
C VAL A 70 13.08 -8.10 -2.56
N PHE A 71 13.47 -8.08 -1.29
CA PHE A 71 14.80 -7.63 -0.88
C PHE A 71 15.14 -8.15 0.52
N ASP A 72 16.33 -8.70 0.69
CA ASP A 72 16.86 -9.07 1.99
C ASP A 72 17.82 -7.99 2.49
N TYR A 73 17.40 -7.25 3.51
CA TYR A 73 18.20 -6.20 4.14
C TYR A 73 19.35 -6.73 5.00
N LYS A 74 19.38 -8.04 5.29
CA LYS A 74 20.45 -8.73 6.02
C LYS A 74 21.41 -9.48 5.09
N ASP A 75 21.25 -9.34 3.78
CA ASP A 75 22.12 -9.97 2.79
C ASP A 75 23.60 -9.63 3.04
N GLU A 76 24.39 -10.65 3.34
CA GLU A 76 25.83 -10.52 3.64
C GLU A 76 26.63 -10.14 2.40
N SER A 77 26.10 -10.40 1.20
CA SER A 77 26.74 -10.04 -0.07
C SER A 77 26.65 -8.55 -0.41
N LEU A 78 26.02 -7.73 0.45
CA LEU A 78 26.01 -6.27 0.31
C LEU A 78 27.37 -5.68 0.70
N THR A 79 27.93 -4.85 -0.17
CA THR A 79 29.17 -4.12 0.13
C THR A 79 28.95 -3.07 1.22
N ALA A 80 30.02 -2.61 1.89
CA ALA A 80 29.91 -1.57 2.92
C ALA A 80 29.26 -0.26 2.39
N VAL A 81 29.54 0.09 1.14
CA VAL A 81 28.94 1.25 0.47
C VAL A 81 27.44 1.03 0.26
N GLN A 82 27.04 -0.12 -0.26
CA GLN A 82 25.64 -0.48 -0.45
C GLN A 82 24.86 -0.53 0.88
N LYS A 83 25.47 -1.04 1.96
CA LYS A 83 24.87 -1.03 3.30
C LYS A 83 24.62 0.40 3.79
N LYS A 84 25.56 1.32 3.53
CA LYS A 84 25.41 2.74 3.88
C LYS A 84 24.32 3.44 3.06
N GLU A 85 24.28 3.20 1.75
CA GLU A 85 23.22 3.70 0.86
C GLU A 85 21.84 3.19 1.30
N MET A 86 21.74 1.89 1.56
CA MET A 86 20.53 1.24 2.05
C MET A 86 20.07 1.83 3.38
N SER A 87 20.98 2.08 4.33
CA SER A 87 20.64 2.71 5.62
C SER A 87 20.00 4.08 5.39
N LYS A 88 20.65 4.95 4.60
CA LYS A 88 20.13 6.29 4.30
C LYS A 88 18.76 6.26 3.62
N MET A 89 18.57 5.32 2.69
CA MET A 89 17.29 5.12 2.02
C MET A 89 16.19 4.73 3.03
N PHE A 90 16.49 3.84 3.97
CA PHE A 90 15.54 3.46 5.00
C PHE A 90 15.25 4.61 5.98
N ASP A 91 16.23 5.42 6.34
CA ASP A 91 16.01 6.60 7.19
C ASP A 91 15.03 7.59 6.53
N ALA A 92 15.20 7.84 5.23
CA ALA A 92 14.28 8.67 4.46
C ALA A 92 12.87 8.06 4.39
N LEU A 93 12.78 6.73 4.19
CA LEU A 93 11.50 6.02 4.18
C LEU A 93 10.79 6.08 5.53
N GLU A 94 11.51 6.04 6.65
CA GLU A 94 10.94 6.08 7.99
C GLU A 94 10.20 7.41 8.27
N ILE A 95 10.75 8.52 7.78
CA ILE A 95 10.09 9.83 7.83
C ILE A 95 8.79 9.80 7.00
N MET A 96 8.84 9.23 5.79
CA MET A 96 7.67 9.12 4.92
C MET A 96 6.59 8.20 5.50
N LEU A 97 6.98 7.12 6.19
CA LEU A 97 6.05 6.24 6.90
C LEU A 97 5.41 6.94 8.09
N THR A 98 6.18 7.73 8.84
CA THR A 98 5.65 8.54 9.95
C THR A 98 4.56 9.48 9.46
N ALA A 99 4.78 10.13 8.31
CA ALA A 99 3.75 10.96 7.67
C ALA A 99 2.54 10.13 7.22
N ARG A 100 2.75 8.91 6.72
CA ARG A 100 1.68 8.02 6.28
C ARG A 100 0.85 7.45 7.42
N ASN A 101 1.43 7.18 8.58
CA ASN A 101 0.70 6.70 9.76
C ASN A 101 -0.31 7.72 10.30
N ARG A 102 -0.24 8.99 9.84
CA ARG A 102 -1.23 10.04 10.12
C ARG A 102 -2.37 10.08 9.10
N GLN A 103 -2.28 9.32 8.01
CA GLN A 103 -3.31 9.23 6.98
C GLN A 103 -4.39 8.20 7.38
N PRO A 104 -5.60 8.23 6.81
CA PRO A 104 -6.63 7.25 7.11
C PRO A 104 -6.21 5.81 6.80
N SER A 105 -6.82 4.85 7.50
CA SER A 105 -6.47 3.42 7.50
C SER A 105 -6.46 2.77 6.11
N ASN A 106 -7.30 3.26 5.19
CA ASN A 106 -7.33 2.81 3.79
C ASN A 106 -5.98 2.99 3.06
N VAL A 107 -5.20 4.01 3.43
CA VAL A 107 -3.88 4.30 2.81
C VAL A 107 -2.74 3.58 3.56
N GLN A 108 -2.99 3.12 4.79
CA GLN A 108 -1.99 2.45 5.64
C GLN A 108 -1.82 0.94 5.33
N ASN A 109 -2.54 0.38 4.36
CA ASN A 109 -2.39 -1.02 3.96
C ASN A 109 -0.94 -1.34 3.56
N MET A 110 -0.45 -2.51 3.98
CA MET A 110 0.87 -3.05 3.65
C MET A 110 1.19 -2.99 2.16
N PHE A 111 0.25 -3.31 1.26
CA PHE A 111 0.50 -3.22 -0.19
C PHE A 111 0.83 -1.79 -0.61
N SER A 112 0.09 -0.80 -0.12
CA SER A 112 0.36 0.62 -0.36
C SER A 112 1.72 1.03 0.18
N ASN A 113 2.15 0.50 1.33
CA ASN A 113 3.46 0.75 1.94
C ASN A 113 4.60 0.17 1.12
N LEU A 114 4.48 -1.05 0.63
CA LEU A 114 5.49 -1.65 -0.25
C LEU A 114 5.59 -0.88 -1.58
N ARG A 115 4.46 -0.41 -2.14
CA ARG A 115 4.45 0.50 -3.30
C ARG A 115 5.09 1.85 -3.02
N LEU A 116 5.05 2.34 -1.78
CA LEU A 116 5.78 3.55 -1.40
C LEU A 116 7.28 3.30 -1.43
N VAL A 117 7.75 2.18 -0.87
CA VAL A 117 9.16 1.77 -0.93
C VAL A 117 9.64 1.69 -2.37
N GLU A 118 8.90 0.99 -3.25
CA GLU A 118 9.23 0.87 -4.67
C GLU A 118 9.43 2.24 -5.33
N ARG A 119 8.50 3.18 -5.10
CA ARG A 119 8.58 4.52 -5.69
C ARG A 119 9.78 5.31 -5.16
N VAL A 120 10.08 5.19 -3.88
CA VAL A 120 11.22 5.89 -3.28
C VAL A 120 12.53 5.34 -3.80
N VAL A 121 12.68 4.01 -3.87
CA VAL A 121 13.89 3.38 -4.45
C VAL A 121 14.08 3.84 -5.89
N LYS A 122 13.02 3.77 -6.72
CA LYS A 122 13.08 4.22 -8.13
C LYS A 122 13.38 5.71 -8.26
N LYS A 123 12.86 6.54 -7.36
CA LYS A 123 13.12 7.98 -7.35
C LYS A 123 14.56 8.28 -6.96
N GLN A 124 15.05 7.68 -5.87
CA GLN A 124 16.44 7.85 -5.42
C GLN A 124 17.45 7.35 -6.44
N LEU A 125 17.11 6.28 -7.19
CA LEU A 125 17.93 5.82 -8.31
C LEU A 125 18.03 6.88 -9.41
N LYS A 126 16.89 7.45 -9.82
CA LYS A 126 16.86 8.52 -10.83
C LYS A 126 17.61 9.79 -10.38
N GLU A 127 17.59 10.07 -9.08
CA GLU A 127 18.31 11.20 -8.48
C GLU A 127 19.79 10.90 -8.20
N GLY A 128 20.28 9.68 -8.49
CA GLY A 128 21.66 9.27 -8.25
C GLY A 128 22.04 9.13 -6.77
N GLN A 129 21.06 9.02 -5.87
CA GLN A 129 21.27 8.88 -4.43
C GLN A 129 21.58 7.44 -4.00
N ILE A 130 21.17 6.46 -4.81
CA ILE A 130 21.50 5.04 -4.64
C ILE A 130 22.17 4.52 -5.91
N SER A 131 23.07 3.56 -5.75
CA SER A 131 23.72 2.89 -6.87
C SER A 131 22.76 1.97 -7.64
N GLU A 132 22.99 1.84 -8.95
CA GLU A 132 22.29 0.86 -9.79
C GLU A 132 22.50 -0.58 -9.27
N ALA A 133 23.69 -0.86 -8.73
CA ALA A 133 24.01 -2.15 -8.14
C ALA A 133 23.13 -2.48 -6.92
N LEU A 134 22.82 -1.50 -6.06
CA LEU A 134 21.88 -1.70 -4.95
C LEU A 134 20.45 -1.82 -5.46
N ALA A 135 20.03 -0.95 -6.38
CA ALA A 135 18.67 -0.97 -6.92
C ALA A 135 18.36 -2.28 -7.67
N GLY A 136 19.35 -2.85 -8.37
CA GLY A 136 19.23 -4.12 -9.08
C GLY A 136 19.04 -5.33 -8.17
N LYS A 137 19.33 -5.23 -6.87
CA LYS A 137 19.06 -6.30 -5.90
C LYS A 137 17.57 -6.39 -5.51
N PHE A 138 16.78 -5.36 -5.80
CA PHE A 138 15.34 -5.39 -5.51
C PHE A 138 14.56 -6.12 -6.60
N LYS A 139 14.02 -7.29 -6.25
CA LYS A 139 13.18 -8.13 -7.11
C LYS A 139 11.72 -7.71 -7.02
N TRP A 140 11.38 -6.58 -7.62
CA TRP A 140 10.04 -6.01 -7.57
C TRP A 140 8.96 -6.92 -8.15
N ASP A 141 9.32 -7.82 -9.06
CA ASP A 141 8.38 -8.79 -9.64
C ASP A 141 7.71 -9.65 -8.56
N ASN A 142 8.46 -10.00 -7.51
CA ASN A 142 7.97 -10.79 -6.36
C ASN A 142 6.85 -10.09 -5.58
N LEU A 143 6.77 -8.76 -5.64
CA LEU A 143 5.71 -7.99 -5.00
C LEU A 143 4.35 -8.21 -5.66
N TYR A 144 4.32 -8.55 -6.95
CA TYR A 144 3.10 -8.70 -7.75
C TYR A 144 2.54 -10.12 -7.75
N PHE A 145 3.33 -11.09 -7.31
CA PHE A 145 2.91 -12.50 -7.18
C PHE A 145 2.24 -12.83 -5.84
N ALA A 146 1.89 -11.82 -5.03
CA ALA A 146 0.96 -12.02 -3.94
C ALA A 146 -0.26 -12.78 -4.48
N PRO A 147 -0.66 -13.92 -3.86
CA PRO A 147 -1.65 -14.81 -4.44
C PRO A 147 -2.87 -13.98 -4.78
N ARG A 148 -3.17 -13.90 -6.09
CA ARG A 148 -4.38 -13.25 -6.57
C ARG A 148 -5.50 -13.86 -5.74
N ARG A 149 -6.22 -13.01 -4.98
CA ARG A 149 -7.39 -13.46 -4.23
C ARG A 149 -8.15 -14.42 -5.15
N PRO A 150 -8.42 -15.67 -4.71
CA PRO A 150 -9.17 -16.59 -5.55
C PRO A 150 -10.40 -15.83 -6.01
N LYS A 151 -10.58 -15.73 -7.32
CA LYS A 151 -11.72 -14.99 -7.88
C LYS A 151 -12.94 -15.59 -7.20
N PRO A 152 -13.85 -14.78 -6.65
CA PRO A 152 -15.06 -15.30 -5.99
C PRO A 152 -16.02 -15.97 -6.99
N TYR A 153 -15.60 -16.07 -8.25
CA TYR A 153 -16.31 -16.69 -9.33
C TYR A 153 -15.40 -17.62 -10.12
N ARG A 154 -15.98 -18.71 -10.63
CA ARG A 154 -15.43 -19.51 -11.72
C ARG A 154 -16.02 -19.00 -13.04
N TRP A 155 -15.23 -19.04 -14.11
CA TRP A 155 -15.75 -18.81 -15.45
C TRP A 155 -16.36 -20.11 -15.98
N ASP A 156 -17.63 -20.07 -16.36
CA ASP A 156 -18.29 -21.16 -17.04
C ASP A 156 -18.05 -21.06 -18.55
N ALA A 157 -17.42 -22.09 -19.11
CA ALA A 157 -17.05 -22.12 -20.53
C ALA A 157 -18.29 -22.31 -21.43
N GLU A 158 -19.36 -22.90 -20.90
CA GLU A 158 -20.58 -23.23 -21.63
C GLU A 158 -21.50 -22.01 -21.72
N THR A 159 -21.80 -21.38 -20.59
CA THR A 159 -22.69 -20.20 -20.54
C THR A 159 -21.96 -18.88 -20.78
N LYS A 160 -20.61 -18.86 -20.77
CA LYS A 160 -19.79 -17.63 -20.77
C LYS A 160 -20.15 -16.68 -19.62
N MET A 161 -20.62 -17.23 -18.49
CA MET A 161 -21.02 -16.47 -17.31
C MET A 161 -20.04 -16.65 -16.16
N ARG A 162 -20.03 -15.67 -15.24
CA ARG A 162 -19.31 -15.77 -13.96
C ARG A 162 -20.23 -16.46 -12.95
N VAL A 163 -19.84 -17.63 -12.47
CA VAL A 163 -20.58 -18.41 -11.46
C VAL A 163 -19.93 -18.20 -10.11
N PHE A 164 -20.67 -17.66 -9.15
CA PHE A 164 -20.21 -17.44 -7.77
C PHE A 164 -20.61 -18.64 -6.91
N ASN A 165 -19.66 -19.25 -6.21
CA ASN A 165 -19.97 -20.29 -5.23
C ASN A 165 -20.54 -19.61 -3.97
N LEU A 166 -21.86 -19.61 -3.84
CA LEU A 166 -22.58 -19.15 -2.66
C LEU A 166 -22.76 -20.34 -1.70
N ASN A 167 -21.64 -20.81 -1.12
CA ASN A 167 -21.67 -21.74 0.03
C ASN A 167 -21.27 -20.98 1.29
#